data_AF-A0A8T4N8L3-F1
#
_entry.id   AF-A0A8T4N8L3-F1
#
_cell.length_a   1.000
_cell.length_b   1.000
_cell.length_c   1.000
_cell.angle_alpha   90.00
_cell.angle_beta   90.00
_cell.angle_gamma   90.00
#
_symmetry.space_group_name_H-M   'P 1'
#
loop_
_entity.id
_entity.type
_entity.pdbx_description
1 polymer ?
#
loop_
_entity_poly.entity_id
_entity_poly.type
_entity_poly.pdbx_seq_one_letter_code
_entity_poly.pdbx_strand_id
1 'polypeptide(L)'
;MAKKIQRQIRYEFRSESDPIVHHMNFVIINETRQSDKIEQKVQEIFAPVDEVRIRTSGAVKGTKIKYTLFSFDSYTPNPLRTNLLNVYRGKITRDPNLTERQSPEGLTNYVDSYFSNPENLS
;
A
#
# COMPACT_ATOMS: atom_id res chain seq x y z
N MET A 1 -18.56 19.00 7.19
CA MET A 1 -18.69 17.81 6.30
C MET A 1 -17.63 16.81 6.71
N ALA A 2 -18.00 15.58 7.05
CA ALA A 2 -17.02 14.54 7.37
C ALA A 2 -16.23 14.19 6.10
N LYS A 3 -14.89 14.31 6.14
CA LYS A 3 -14.03 13.91 5.03
C LYS A 3 -14.25 12.42 4.73
N LYS A 4 -14.70 12.11 3.52
CA LYS A 4 -14.98 10.74 3.10
C LYS A 4 -13.66 10.05 2.83
N ILE A 5 -13.21 9.22 3.76
CA ILE A 5 -11.96 8.48 3.61
C ILE A 5 -12.09 7.53 2.42
N GLN A 6 -11.21 7.71 1.45
CA GLN A 6 -11.28 7.04 0.15
C GLN A 6 -10.55 5.70 0.21
N ARG A 7 -11.23 4.64 -0.25
CA ARG A 7 -10.61 3.33 -0.45
C ARG A 7 -9.56 3.45 -1.56
N GLN A 8 -8.35 2.97 -1.31
CA GLN A 8 -7.25 3.10 -2.25
C GLN A 8 -6.12 2.10 -1.97
N ILE A 9 -5.26 1.92 -2.95
CA ILE A 9 -3.95 1.29 -2.80
C ILE A 9 -2.89 2.37 -3.00
N ARG A 10 -1.89 2.36 -2.15
CA ARG A 10 -0.63 3.04 -2.42
C ARG A 10 0.51 2.08 -2.47
N TYR A 11 1.49 2.42 -3.29
CA TYR A 11 2.67 1.60 -3.40
C TYR A 11 3.90 2.45 -3.68
N GLU A 12 5.04 1.90 -3.32
CA GLU A 12 6.34 2.37 -3.74
C GLU A 12 7.26 1.16 -3.86
N PHE A 13 8.29 1.28 -4.68
CA PHE A 13 9.33 0.27 -4.73
C PHE A 13 10.69 0.94 -4.72
N ARG A 14 11.65 0.26 -4.12
CA ARG A 14 13.04 0.70 -4.09
C ARG A 14 13.89 -0.37 -4.74
N SER A 15 14.78 0.10 -5.58
CA SER A 15 15.71 -0.74 -6.32
C SER A 15 17.11 -0.20 -6.08
N GLU A 16 18.07 -1.10 -5.92
CA GLU A 16 19.48 -0.73 -5.97
C GLU A 16 19.93 -0.42 -7.41
N SER A 17 21.18 0.00 -7.59
CA SER A 17 21.71 0.56 -8.84
C SER A 17 21.69 -0.41 -10.05
N ASP A 18 21.61 -1.72 -9.81
CA ASP A 18 21.46 -2.79 -10.80
C ASP A 18 20.57 -3.91 -10.22
N PRO A 19 19.25 -3.66 -10.14
CA PRO A 19 18.39 -4.43 -9.27
C PRO A 19 17.85 -5.66 -9.99
N ILE A 20 18.36 -6.82 -9.60
CA ILE A 20 17.66 -8.09 -9.85
C ILE A 20 16.40 -8.16 -8.98
N VAL A 21 16.45 -7.54 -7.79
CA VAL A 21 15.40 -7.54 -6.76
C VAL A 21 14.89 -6.13 -6.50
N HIS A 22 13.57 -5.99 -6.37
CA HIS A 22 12.90 -4.77 -5.95
C HIS A 22 12.26 -4.96 -4.59
N HIS A 23 12.53 -4.03 -3.68
CA HIS A 23 11.85 -3.97 -2.41
C HIS A 23 10.53 -3.22 -2.55
N MET A 24 9.42 -3.92 -2.36
CA MET A 24 8.07 -3.44 -2.62
C MET A 24 7.38 -3.05 -1.31
N ASN A 25 6.75 -1.87 -1.28
CA ASN A 25 5.91 -1.41 -0.18
C ASN A 25 4.49 -1.16 -0.68
N PHE A 26 3.49 -1.69 0.03
CA PHE A 26 2.09 -1.50 -0.29
C PHE A 26 1.28 -1.11 0.95
N VAL A 27 0.45 -0.07 0.81
CA VAL A 27 -0.60 0.27 1.79
C VAL A 27 -1.95 0.07 1.12
N ILE A 28 -2.75 -0.85 1.66
CA ILE A 28 -4.13 -1.04 1.25
C ILE A 28 -5.03 -0.37 2.26
N ILE A 29 -5.87 0.56 1.80
CA ILE A 29 -6.89 1.24 2.61
C ILE A 29 -8.25 0.78 2.13
N ASN A 30 -8.83 -0.22 2.79
CA ASN A 30 -10.08 -0.85 2.36
C ASN A 30 -10.79 -1.60 3.50
N GLU A 31 -11.94 -2.20 3.20
CA GLU A 31 -12.59 -3.16 4.10
C GLU A 31 -11.79 -4.46 4.17
N THR A 32 -11.72 -5.09 5.35
CA THR A 32 -10.87 -6.28 5.62
C THR A 32 -10.92 -7.33 4.50
N ARG A 33 -12.12 -7.84 4.17
CA ARG A 33 -12.29 -8.89 3.16
C ARG A 33 -11.78 -8.48 1.77
N GLN A 34 -11.87 -7.19 1.45
CA GLN A 34 -11.37 -6.66 0.19
C GLN A 34 -9.86 -6.48 0.22
N SER A 35 -9.29 -6.09 1.37
CA SER A 35 -7.85 -6.00 1.57
C SER A 35 -7.16 -7.35 1.37
N ASP A 36 -7.68 -8.43 1.96
CA ASP A 36 -7.09 -9.77 1.82
C ASP A 36 -7.02 -10.22 0.35
N LYS A 37 -8.10 -9.97 -0.41
CA LYS A 37 -8.15 -10.27 -1.86
C LYS A 37 -7.18 -9.42 -2.67
N ILE A 38 -7.00 -8.15 -2.30
CA ILE A 38 -6.07 -7.25 -2.96
C ILE A 38 -4.64 -7.72 -2.70
N GLU A 39 -4.31 -8.03 -1.44
CA GLU A 39 -3.00 -8.53 -1.03
C GLU A 39 -2.63 -9.80 -1.80
N GLN A 40 -3.53 -10.78 -1.85
CA GLN A 40 -3.32 -12.01 -2.61
C GLN A 40 -3.01 -11.72 -4.10
N LYS A 41 -3.77 -10.84 -4.74
CA LYS A 41 -3.52 -10.47 -6.15
C LYS A 41 -2.21 -9.72 -6.35
N VAL A 42 -1.81 -8.89 -5.39
CA VAL A 42 -0.49 -8.24 -5.42
C VAL A 42 0.59 -9.32 -5.38
N GLN A 43 0.48 -10.29 -4.49
CA GLN A 43 1.43 -11.41 -4.41
C GLN A 43 1.44 -12.25 -5.69
N GLU A 44 0.29 -12.54 -6.29
CA GLU A 44 0.20 -13.28 -7.56
C GLU A 44 0.90 -12.55 -8.72
N ILE A 45 0.80 -11.22 -8.77
CA ILE A 45 1.40 -10.42 -9.84
C ILE A 45 2.91 -10.25 -9.65
N PHE A 46 3.35 -9.97 -8.43
CA PHE A 46 4.74 -9.67 -8.16
C PHE A 46 5.58 -10.88 -7.78
N ALA A 47 4.95 -12.02 -7.45
CA ALA A 47 5.62 -13.25 -7.04
C ALA A 47 6.74 -12.99 -6.01
N PRO A 48 6.38 -12.67 -4.75
CA PRO A 48 7.35 -12.42 -3.69
C PRO A 48 8.42 -13.52 -3.63
N VAL A 49 9.67 -13.11 -3.45
CA VAL A 49 10.81 -14.03 -3.34
C VAL A 49 11.11 -14.40 -1.89
N ASP A 50 10.51 -13.65 -0.97
CA ASP A 50 10.53 -13.83 0.47
C ASP A 50 9.11 -13.85 1.05
N GLU A 51 9.02 -14.09 2.35
CA GLU A 51 7.74 -14.00 3.05
C GLU A 51 7.20 -12.57 3.08
N VAL A 52 5.90 -12.41 2.86
CA VAL A 52 5.24 -11.11 2.99
C VAL A 52 5.27 -10.64 4.44
N ARG A 53 5.85 -9.46 4.64
CA ARG A 53 6.04 -8.85 5.96
C ARG A 53 4.93 -7.84 6.21
N ILE A 54 3.98 -8.19 7.08
CA ILE A 54 3.01 -7.21 7.60
C ILE A 54 3.74 -6.28 8.56
N ARG A 55 3.92 -5.02 8.17
CA ARG A 55 4.61 -4.02 9.00
C ARG A 55 3.69 -3.41 10.04
N THR A 56 2.47 -3.10 9.64
CA THR A 56 1.43 -2.65 10.57
C THR A 56 0.05 -2.74 9.92
N SER A 57 -0.98 -2.85 10.76
CA SER A 57 -2.36 -2.71 10.34
C SER A 57 -3.16 -1.94 11.38
N GLY A 58 -4.29 -1.38 10.98
CA GLY A 58 -5.15 -0.64 11.89
C GLY A 58 -6.49 -0.30 11.28
N ALA A 59 -7.31 0.37 12.07
CA ALA A 59 -8.61 0.86 11.65
C ALA A 59 -8.56 2.37 11.51
N VAL A 60 -9.21 2.87 10.48
CA VAL A 60 -9.46 4.29 10.32
C VAL A 60 -10.57 4.70 11.29
N LYS A 61 -10.26 5.59 12.23
CA LYS A 61 -11.15 5.98 13.33
C LYS A 61 -12.52 6.43 12.84
N GLY A 62 -13.58 5.89 13.45
CA GLY A 62 -14.97 6.23 13.11
C GLY A 62 -15.47 5.63 11.80
N THR A 63 -14.75 4.66 11.21
CA THR A 63 -15.15 3.99 9.97
C THR A 63 -14.99 2.48 10.04
N LYS A 64 -15.50 1.76 9.04
CA LYS A 64 -15.26 0.32 8.84
C LYS A 64 -14.01 0.04 8.00
N ILE A 65 -13.29 1.08 7.57
CA ILE A 65 -12.11 0.98 6.72
C ILE A 65 -10.91 0.63 7.59
N LYS A 66 -10.09 -0.29 7.09
CA LYS A 66 -8.81 -0.65 7.66
C LYS A 66 -7.69 -0.22 6.73
N TYR A 67 -6.50 -0.11 7.29
CA TYR A 67 -5.28 0.00 6.52
C TYR A 67 -4.33 -1.15 6.90
N THR A 68 -3.60 -1.65 5.92
CA THR A 68 -2.52 -2.63 6.11
C THR A 68 -1.33 -2.17 5.29
N LEU A 69 -0.18 -1.98 5.94
CA LEU A 69 1.12 -1.82 5.31
C LEU A 69 1.83 -3.16 5.34
N PHE A 70 2.23 -3.63 4.17
CA PHE A 70 3.05 -4.81 4.02
C PHE A 70 4.14 -4.57 2.98
N SER A 71 5.18 -5.37 3.06
CA SER A 71 6.31 -5.32 2.15
C SER A 71 6.86 -6.70 1.86
N PHE A 72 7.55 -6.81 0.74
CA PHE A 72 8.19 -8.02 0.26
C PHE A 72 9.20 -7.64 -0.84
N ASP A 73 10.07 -8.57 -1.16
CA ASP A 73 11.05 -8.44 -2.23
C ASP A 73 10.55 -9.20 -3.47
N SER A 74 10.81 -8.70 -4.67
CA SER A 74 10.33 -9.29 -5.93
C SER A 74 11.36 -9.19 -7.05
N TYR A 75 11.50 -10.24 -7.87
CA TYR A 75 12.31 -10.25 -9.10
C TYR A 75 11.61 -9.57 -10.29
N THR A 76 10.50 -8.85 -10.08
CA THR A 76 9.74 -8.26 -11.20
C THR A 76 10.64 -7.33 -12.04
N PRO A 77 10.87 -7.59 -13.34
CA PRO A 77 11.87 -6.85 -14.10
C PRO A 77 11.50 -5.38 -14.33
N ASN A 78 10.22 -5.01 -14.16
CA ASN A 78 9.79 -3.62 -14.22
C ASN A 78 8.52 -3.37 -13.38
N PRO A 79 8.68 -2.97 -12.10
CA PRO A 79 7.55 -2.63 -11.24
C PRO A 79 6.63 -1.54 -11.84
N LEU A 80 7.19 -0.56 -12.57
CA LEU A 80 6.42 0.56 -13.15
C LEU A 80 5.50 0.15 -14.30
N ARG A 81 5.86 -0.91 -15.03
CA ARG A 81 5.04 -1.42 -16.15
C ARG A 81 4.00 -2.44 -15.71
N THR A 82 3.99 -2.79 -14.43
CA THR A 82 3.06 -3.78 -13.90
C THR A 82 1.65 -3.21 -13.84
N ASN A 83 0.68 -3.90 -14.47
CA ASN A 83 -0.70 -3.44 -14.51
C ASN A 83 -1.46 -3.77 -13.22
N LEU A 84 -1.54 -2.80 -12.31
CA LEU A 84 -2.25 -2.93 -11.04
C LEU A 84 -3.78 -2.78 -11.16
N LEU A 85 -4.33 -2.41 -12.33
CA LEU A 85 -5.79 -2.29 -12.49
C LEU A 85 -6.50 -3.65 -12.36
N ASN A 86 -5.79 -4.75 -12.59
CA ASN A 86 -6.29 -6.11 -12.38
C ASN A 86 -6.35 -6.49 -10.88
N VAL A 87 -5.57 -5.81 -10.05
CA VAL A 87 -5.58 -5.94 -8.58
C VAL A 87 -6.82 -5.27 -8.01
N TYR A 88 -7.04 -4.00 -8.37
CA TYR A 88 -8.08 -3.17 -7.77
C TYR A 88 -8.62 -2.12 -8.74
N ARG A 89 -9.95 -1.96 -8.75
CA ARG A 89 -10.64 -1.00 -9.64
C ARG A 89 -10.76 0.42 -9.06
N GLY A 90 -10.38 0.63 -7.79
CA GLY A 90 -10.42 1.94 -7.16
C GLY A 90 -9.11 2.73 -7.39
N LYS A 91 -8.89 3.77 -6.58
CA LYS A 91 -7.70 4.61 -6.69
C LYS A 91 -6.44 3.80 -6.37
N ILE A 92 -5.47 3.84 -7.27
CA ILE A 92 -4.12 3.30 -7.06
C ILE A 92 -3.14 4.44 -7.31
N THR A 93 -2.25 4.70 -6.36
CA THR A 93 -1.32 5.83 -6.45
C THR A 93 0.08 5.39 -6.04
N ARG A 94 1.07 5.74 -6.86
CA ARG A 94 2.47 5.60 -6.44
C ARG A 94 2.80 6.73 -5.46
N ASP A 95 3.37 6.41 -4.30
CA ASP A 95 3.72 7.38 -3.26
C ASP A 95 5.21 7.26 -2.90
N PRO A 96 6.07 8.14 -3.46
CA PRO A 96 7.51 8.13 -3.21
C PRO A 96 7.91 8.25 -1.73
N ASN A 97 7.01 8.78 -0.89
CA ASN A 97 7.24 8.94 0.54
C ASN A 97 6.77 7.73 1.36
N LEU A 98 6.25 6.69 0.71
CA LEU A 98 5.89 5.45 1.37
C LEU A 98 7.14 4.66 1.73
N THR A 99 7.32 4.41 3.02
CA THR A 99 8.44 3.67 3.59
C THR A 99 7.95 2.62 4.56
N GLU A 100 8.78 1.62 4.83
CA GLU A 100 8.56 0.69 5.94
C GLU A 100 8.54 1.47 7.26
N ARG A 101 7.35 1.77 7.77
CA ARG A 101 7.20 2.32 9.12
C ARG A 101 7.12 1.15 10.08
N GLN A 102 8.06 1.10 11.02
CA GLN A 102 8.14 0.02 12.00
C GLN A 102 7.10 0.16 13.13
N SER A 103 6.43 1.31 13.27
CA SER A 103 5.40 1.53 14.30
C SER A 103 4.01 1.86 13.72
N PRO A 104 2.93 1.32 14.33
CA PRO A 104 1.55 1.66 13.97
C PRO A 104 1.21 3.13 14.10
N GLU A 105 1.79 3.84 15.08
CA GLU A 105 1.59 5.27 15.30
C GLU A 105 2.17 6.08 14.13
N GLY A 106 3.32 5.66 13.61
CA GLY A 106 3.94 6.27 12.45
C GLY A 106 3.06 6.19 11.21
N LEU A 107 2.40 5.06 10.98
CA LEU A 107 1.51 4.92 9.82
C LEU A 107 0.13 5.54 10.06
N THR A 108 -0.42 5.44 11.28
CA THR A 108 -1.66 6.12 11.66
C THR A 108 -1.51 7.62 11.43
N ASN A 109 -0.43 8.24 11.90
CA ASN A 109 -0.17 9.65 11.67
C ASN A 109 0.00 9.99 10.18
N TYR A 110 0.53 9.08 9.37
CA TYR A 110 0.66 9.31 7.92
C TYR A 110 -0.67 9.16 7.18
N VAL A 111 -1.44 8.12 7.49
CA VAL A 111 -2.78 7.89 6.95
C VAL A 111 -3.68 9.06 7.37
N ASP A 112 -3.71 9.37 8.66
CA ASP A 112 -4.49 10.46 9.22
C ASP A 112 -4.01 11.82 8.68
N SER A 113 -2.72 12.15 8.66
CA SER A 113 -2.23 13.42 8.12
C SER A 113 -2.54 13.57 6.64
N TYR A 114 -2.41 12.50 5.84
CA TYR A 114 -2.77 12.54 4.43
C TYR A 114 -4.25 12.81 4.24
N PHE A 115 -5.13 12.11 4.99
CA PHE A 115 -6.57 12.36 4.89
C PHE A 115 -6.99 13.68 5.55
N SER A 116 -6.20 14.19 6.49
CA SER A 116 -6.42 15.48 7.16
C SER A 116 -5.98 16.67 6.31
N ASN A 117 -5.05 16.50 5.37
CA ASN A 117 -4.58 17.57 4.49
C ASN A 117 -5.37 17.62 3.16
N PRO A 118 -6.12 18.70 2.86
CA PRO A 118 -6.91 18.81 1.64
C PRO A 118 -6.09 18.83 0.33
N GLU A 119 -4.83 19.29 0.35
CA GLU A 119 -3.97 19.39 -0.84
C GLU A 119 -3.54 18.01 -1.38
N ASN A 120 -3.60 16.98 -0.54
CA ASN A 120 -3.24 15.61 -0.91
C ASN A 120 -4.39 14.82 -1.55
N LEU A 121 -5.59 15.40 -1.63
CA LEU A 121 -6.80 14.73 -2.10
C LEU A 121 -7.26 15.17 -3.51
N SER A 122 -6.60 16.17 -4.09
CA SER A 122 -6.80 16.64 -5.47
C SER A 122 -6.23 15.68 -6.52
#